data_AF-A0A1W9VIZ4-F1
#
_entry.id   AF-A0A1W9VIZ4-F1
#
_cell.length_a   1.000
_cell.length_b   1.000
_cell.length_c   1.000
_cell.angle_alpha   90.00
_cell.angle_beta   90.00
_cell.angle_gamma   90.00
#
_symmetry.space_group_name_H-M   'P 1'
#
loop_
_entity.id
_entity.type
_entity.pdbx_description
1 polymer ?
#
loop_
_entity_poly.entity_id
_entity_poly.type
_entity_poly.pdbx_seq_one_letter_code
_entity_poly.pdbx_strand_id
1 'polypeptide(L)'
;MNKNVLKAEYLDLLSKQYPTISRVSSEIINQSAILNLPKGTEHFVSDVHGEDEAFDHVLKNGSGSIKIKIDEVFEGSLLEKEKRSLATIIYYPRRKLAMLLESVPVEDRDEWLSILLFRLVKISRHASVKYTRAMIREALNSEFDYIIEELLHEQEGLDSKHEYYKSIIQSIILTGRGCAFVLALSELIQRLVISHLHVIGDIFDRGSGAHKIMDKLIGYHKVDIQWGNHDIVWMGAAAGSFACIANVIRVSLRYGNMKTLENGYGISMLPLASLAMNSYGDDPCREFGTKSSEDKSLSTHEKLLLSRMHKAITIIQLKLEGQVIKRRPEYNMEDRLLLHTINIEKGTVMVDGIECKLKDKNFPTLDMNIPYSLTPEEKSVVRKLQNSFMYSDKLQEHVRFLFSKGSVYSIQNNNLLYHGCILMNKDKSFTQKTVDGVTMGAKEYLDYADKLARQGYFSDNSAERNIGQDMMWYLWSGKESPLFGKD
;
A
#
# COMPACT_ATOMS: atom_id res chain seq x y z
N MET A 1 -11.28 -28.84 14.64
CA MET A 1 -10.16 -29.13 15.57
C MET A 1 -10.61 -28.83 16.99
N ASN A 2 -10.37 -29.72 17.95
CA ASN A 2 -10.82 -29.57 19.34
C ASN A 2 -10.04 -28.44 20.03
N LYS A 3 -10.72 -27.47 20.66
CA LYS A 3 -10.09 -26.31 21.35
C LYS A 3 -8.99 -26.73 22.35
N ASN A 4 -9.15 -27.89 22.98
CA ASN A 4 -8.18 -28.40 23.95
C ASN A 4 -6.88 -28.89 23.30
N VAL A 5 -6.94 -29.40 22.06
CA VAL A 5 -5.76 -29.83 21.29
C VAL A 5 -4.95 -28.61 20.86
N LEU A 6 -5.63 -27.58 20.32
CA LEU A 6 -4.99 -26.29 19.97
C LEU A 6 -4.33 -25.61 21.19
N LYS A 7 -4.95 -25.72 22.38
CA LYS A 7 -4.38 -25.18 23.62
C LYS A 7 -3.13 -25.95 24.05
N ALA A 8 -3.12 -27.28 23.93
CA ALA A 8 -1.96 -28.10 24.28
C ALA A 8 -0.78 -27.85 23.30
N GLU A 9 -1.04 -27.79 21.99
CA GLU A 9 -0.04 -27.46 20.98
C GLU A 9 0.55 -26.05 21.18
N TYR A 10 -0.30 -25.09 21.52
CA TYR A 10 0.15 -23.73 21.83
C TYR A 10 1.03 -23.66 23.08
N LEU A 11 0.66 -24.39 24.15
CA LEU A 11 1.47 -24.47 25.36
C LEU A 11 2.79 -25.22 25.12
N ASP A 12 2.80 -26.25 24.28
CA ASP A 12 4.03 -26.95 23.87
C ASP A 12 4.98 -25.99 23.14
N LEU A 13 4.46 -25.17 22.20
CA LEU A 13 5.25 -24.14 21.52
C LEU A 13 5.81 -23.10 22.49
N LEU A 14 5.01 -22.62 23.44
CA LEU A 14 5.48 -21.69 24.46
C LEU A 14 6.55 -22.31 25.36
N SER A 15 6.42 -23.59 25.71
CA SER A 15 7.40 -24.29 26.55
C SER A 15 8.77 -24.38 25.86
N LYS A 16 8.81 -24.45 24.52
CA LYS A 16 10.05 -24.40 23.73
C LYS A 16 10.73 -23.03 23.78
N GLN A 17 9.96 -21.95 23.80
CA GLN A 17 10.48 -20.57 23.89
C GLN A 17 10.83 -20.17 25.33
N TYR A 18 10.06 -20.63 26.31
CA TYR A 18 10.19 -20.27 27.72
C TYR A 18 10.27 -21.53 28.61
N PRO A 19 11.39 -22.27 28.60
CA PRO A 19 11.49 -23.59 29.22
C PRO A 19 11.54 -23.57 30.76
N THR A 20 11.66 -22.40 31.38
CA THR A 20 11.78 -22.27 32.84
C THR A 20 10.83 -21.22 33.40
N ILE A 21 10.43 -21.40 34.67
CA ILE A 21 9.63 -20.42 35.42
C ILE A 21 10.30 -19.04 35.40
N SER A 22 11.63 -18.99 35.53
CA SER A 22 12.38 -17.74 35.47
C SER A 22 12.24 -17.03 34.11
N ARG A 23 12.39 -17.75 32.99
CA ARG A 23 12.22 -17.18 31.64
C ARG A 23 10.81 -16.64 31.42
N VAL A 24 9.79 -17.41 31.79
CA VAL A 24 8.38 -16.97 31.71
C VAL A 24 8.16 -15.73 32.58
N SER A 25 8.63 -15.75 33.82
CA SER A 25 8.43 -14.64 34.77
C SER A 25 9.12 -13.36 34.28
N SER A 26 10.35 -13.45 33.77
CA SER A 26 11.06 -12.31 33.19
C SER A 26 10.32 -11.73 31.99
N GLU A 27 9.79 -12.58 31.10
CA GLU A 27 9.02 -12.11 29.95
C GLU A 27 7.71 -11.45 30.37
N ILE A 28 7.00 -12.01 31.34
CA ILE A 28 5.77 -11.41 31.89
C ILE A 28 6.07 -10.03 32.48
N ILE A 29 7.15 -9.89 33.26
CA ILE A 29 7.57 -8.59 33.83
C ILE A 29 7.88 -7.60 32.71
N ASN A 30 8.62 -8.01 31.69
CA ASN A 30 8.98 -7.16 30.55
C ASN A 30 7.73 -6.69 29.77
N GLN A 31 6.84 -7.60 29.40
CA GLN A 31 5.60 -7.28 28.69
C GLN A 31 4.67 -6.41 29.53
N SER A 32 4.57 -6.69 30.84
CA SER A 32 3.78 -5.86 31.76
C SER A 32 4.34 -4.44 31.87
N ALA A 33 5.67 -4.28 31.90
CA ALA A 33 6.30 -2.96 31.88
C ALA A 33 6.02 -2.21 30.58
N ILE A 34 6.08 -2.89 29.42
CA ILE A 34 5.76 -2.31 28.12
C ILE A 34 4.28 -1.89 28.05
N LEU A 35 3.35 -2.70 28.56
CA LEU A 35 1.92 -2.37 28.58
C LEU A 35 1.57 -1.15 29.45
N ASN A 36 2.44 -0.81 30.41
CA ASN A 36 2.29 0.39 31.25
C ASN A 36 2.88 1.66 30.62
N LEU A 37 3.54 1.56 29.45
CA LEU A 37 3.98 2.76 28.71
C LEU A 37 2.77 3.50 28.12
N PRO A 38 2.87 4.83 27.94
CA PRO A 38 1.87 5.58 27.18
C PRO A 38 1.63 4.95 25.80
N LYS A 39 0.37 4.92 25.37
CA LYS A 39 0.01 4.39 24.06
C LYS A 39 0.80 5.11 22.95
N GLY A 40 1.41 4.32 22.07
CA GLY A 40 2.03 4.79 20.84
C GLY A 40 1.03 5.52 19.93
N THR A 41 1.54 6.46 19.12
CA THR A 41 0.72 7.14 18.11
C THR A 41 0.45 6.17 16.96
N GLU A 42 -0.83 5.97 16.65
CA GLU A 42 -1.27 5.20 15.48
C GLU A 42 -1.58 6.16 14.34
N HIS A 43 -1.14 5.83 13.14
CA HIS A 43 -1.31 6.63 11.95
C HIS A 43 -2.11 5.83 10.92
N PHE A 44 -3.29 6.32 10.57
CA PHE A 44 -4.18 5.70 9.59
C PHE A 44 -4.04 6.45 8.26
N VAL A 45 -3.80 5.72 7.18
CA VAL A 45 -3.72 6.26 5.81
C VAL A 45 -4.60 5.42 4.90
N SER A 46 -5.37 6.08 4.02
CA SER A 46 -6.26 5.46 3.02
C SER A 46 -6.03 6.16 1.67
N ASP A 47 -6.53 5.56 0.60
CA ASP A 47 -6.59 6.15 -0.75
C ASP A 47 -5.22 6.61 -1.28
N VAL A 48 -4.19 5.78 -1.06
CA VAL A 48 -2.81 6.12 -1.41
C VAL A 48 -2.61 6.23 -2.92
N HIS A 49 -3.17 5.28 -3.67
CA HIS A 49 -3.25 5.28 -5.14
C HIS A 49 -1.96 5.68 -5.86
N GLY A 50 -0.84 5.05 -5.49
CA GLY A 50 0.43 5.26 -6.17
C GLY A 50 1.03 6.67 -6.05
N GLU A 51 0.48 7.55 -5.20
CA GLU A 51 0.97 8.92 -4.98
C GLU A 51 2.16 8.92 -4.00
N ASP A 52 3.33 8.47 -4.46
CA ASP A 52 4.51 8.23 -3.61
C ASP A 52 5.05 9.48 -2.92
N GLU A 53 5.01 10.64 -3.58
CA GLU A 53 5.48 11.90 -3.00
C GLU A 53 4.56 12.39 -1.87
N ALA A 54 3.24 12.30 -2.08
CA ALA A 54 2.26 12.66 -1.06
C ALA A 54 2.35 11.69 0.13
N PHE A 55 2.45 10.39 -0.14
CA PHE A 55 2.64 9.38 0.89
C PHE A 55 3.92 9.60 1.70
N ASP A 56 5.05 9.88 1.04
CA ASP A 56 6.32 10.25 1.69
C ASP A 56 6.17 11.48 2.59
N HIS A 57 5.48 12.51 2.12
CA HIS A 57 5.25 13.72 2.90
C HIS A 57 4.42 13.45 4.16
N VAL A 58 3.36 12.65 4.04
CA VAL A 58 2.48 12.26 5.16
C VAL A 58 3.25 11.48 6.23
N LEU A 59 4.15 10.57 5.82
CA LEU A 59 5.00 9.86 6.79
C LEU A 59 6.02 10.81 7.45
N LYS A 60 6.67 11.68 6.67
CA LYS A 60 7.67 12.63 7.16
C LYS A 60 7.11 13.67 8.11
N ASN A 61 5.85 14.09 7.94
CA ASN A 61 5.22 15.07 8.80
C ASN A 61 4.48 14.46 10.01
N GLY A 62 4.36 13.13 10.06
CA GLY A 62 3.68 12.42 11.14
C GLY A 62 2.18 12.71 11.22
N SER A 63 1.54 13.07 10.10
CA SER A 63 0.20 13.69 10.04
C SER A 63 0.02 14.86 11.01
N GLY A 64 1.03 15.73 11.08
CA GLY A 64 1.04 16.90 11.96
C GLY A 64 1.50 16.62 13.40
N SER A 65 1.68 15.34 13.78
CA SER A 65 2.13 14.97 15.13
C SER A 65 3.51 15.55 15.48
N ILE A 66 4.40 15.73 14.50
CA ILE A 66 5.69 16.40 14.73
C ILE A 66 5.47 17.86 15.14
N LYS A 67 4.56 18.57 14.48
CA LYS A 67 4.25 19.96 14.80
C LYS A 67 3.70 20.07 16.23
N ILE A 68 2.75 19.19 16.59
CA ILE A 68 2.19 19.12 17.95
C ILE A 68 3.30 18.96 18.99
N LYS A 69 4.24 18.02 18.77
CA LYS A 69 5.36 17.82 19.70
C LYS A 69 6.31 19.02 19.79
N ILE A 70 6.56 19.71 18.67
CA ILE A 70 7.37 20.94 18.69
C ILE A 70 6.65 22.03 19.51
N ASP A 71 5.34 22.16 19.33
CA ASP A 71 4.52 23.11 20.07
C ASP A 71 4.52 22.83 21.58
N GLU A 72 4.37 21.56 21.99
CA GLU A 72 4.44 21.13 23.40
C GLU A 72 5.81 21.40 24.03
N VAL A 73 6.91 21.12 23.31
CA VAL A 73 8.28 21.22 23.85
C VAL A 73 8.77 22.67 23.98
N PHE A 74 8.26 23.57 23.12
CA PHE A 74 8.71 24.96 23.01
C PHE A 74 7.58 25.97 23.20
N GLU A 75 6.52 25.58 23.91
CA GLU A 75 5.46 26.50 24.31
C GLU A 75 6.06 27.71 25.04
N GLY A 76 5.66 28.91 24.63
CA GLY A 76 6.19 30.18 25.18
C GLY A 76 7.68 30.45 24.97
N SER A 77 8.43 29.53 24.33
CA SER A 77 9.90 29.60 24.23
C SER A 77 10.42 29.96 22.84
N LEU A 78 9.66 29.62 21.78
CA LEU A 78 10.03 29.90 20.38
C LEU A 78 8.89 30.58 19.62
N LEU A 79 9.25 31.43 18.65
CA LEU A 79 8.28 32.04 17.74
C LEU A 79 7.73 31.00 16.75
N GLU A 80 6.50 31.21 16.27
CA GLU A 80 5.85 30.33 15.29
C GLU A 80 6.66 30.14 13.99
N LYS A 81 7.42 31.15 13.57
CA LYS A 81 8.31 31.05 12.40
C LYS A 81 9.46 30.07 12.66
N GLU A 82 10.03 30.08 13.87
CA GLU A 82 11.11 29.17 14.27
C GLU A 82 10.61 27.73 14.39
N LYS A 83 9.44 27.53 15.01
CA LYS A 83 8.80 26.21 15.10
C LYS A 83 8.51 25.61 13.72
N ARG A 84 8.00 26.42 12.78
CA ARG A 84 7.80 25.99 11.39
C ARG A 84 9.12 25.64 10.70
N SER A 85 10.19 26.40 10.97
CA SER A 85 11.53 26.09 10.44
C SER A 85 12.04 24.75 10.97
N LEU A 86 11.92 24.50 12.29
CA LEU A 86 12.27 23.23 12.93
C LEU A 86 11.47 22.05 12.35
N ALA A 87 10.16 22.21 12.18
CA ALA A 87 9.32 21.18 11.56
C ALA A 87 9.81 20.87 10.14
N THR A 88 10.12 21.89 9.34
CA THR A 88 10.60 21.71 7.96
C THR A 88 11.97 21.03 7.91
N ILE A 89 12.86 21.35 8.86
CA ILE A 89 14.14 20.63 9.01
C ILE A 89 13.87 19.17 9.32
N ILE A 90 12.97 18.86 10.26
CA ILE A 90 12.65 17.47 10.58
C ILE A 90 12.07 16.76 9.37
N TYR A 91 11.18 17.37 8.58
CA TYR A 91 10.57 16.72 7.41
C TYR A 91 11.57 16.44 6.29
N TYR A 92 12.45 17.40 6.00
CA TYR A 92 13.37 17.36 4.86
C TYR A 92 14.79 17.78 5.28
N PRO A 93 15.46 17.02 6.16
CA PRO A 93 16.68 17.48 6.83
C PRO A 93 17.81 17.78 5.84
N ARG A 94 18.02 16.93 4.83
CA ARG A 94 19.07 17.13 3.81
C ARG A 94 18.90 18.44 3.05
N ARG A 95 17.71 18.67 2.48
CA ARG A 95 17.43 19.83 1.63
C ARG A 95 17.37 21.10 2.46
N LYS A 96 16.64 21.08 3.58
CA LYS A 96 16.41 22.28 4.38
C LYS A 96 17.66 22.73 5.12
N LEU A 97 18.47 21.81 5.63
CA LEU A 97 19.72 22.15 6.31
C LEU A 97 20.71 22.84 5.36
N ALA A 98 20.91 22.29 4.16
CA ALA A 98 21.78 22.88 3.15
C ALA A 98 21.39 24.34 2.82
N MET A 99 20.10 24.56 2.54
CA MET A 99 19.56 25.90 2.27
C MET A 99 19.74 26.87 3.44
N LEU A 100 19.60 26.41 4.68
CA LEU A 100 19.73 27.27 5.85
C LEU A 100 21.21 27.62 6.11
N LEU A 101 22.13 26.69 5.95
CA LEU A 101 23.57 26.93 6.12
C LEU A 101 24.14 27.93 5.11
N GLU A 102 23.57 28.02 3.90
CA GLU A 102 23.91 29.06 2.92
C GLU A 102 23.53 30.46 3.41
N SER A 103 22.49 30.58 4.25
CA SER A 103 22.02 31.86 4.80
C SER A 103 22.69 32.27 6.11
N VAL A 104 23.50 31.39 6.71
CA VAL A 104 24.20 31.63 7.98
C VAL A 104 25.67 31.99 7.70
N PRO A 105 26.19 33.12 8.24
CA PRO A 105 27.60 33.48 8.15
C PRO A 105 28.51 32.34 8.61
N VAL A 106 29.67 32.17 7.98
CA VAL A 106 30.53 30.98 8.21
C VAL A 106 30.98 30.90 9.66
N GLU A 107 31.30 32.04 10.25
CA GLU A 107 31.70 32.25 11.65
C GLU A 107 30.62 31.84 12.66
N ASP A 108 29.34 31.92 12.29
CA ASP A 108 28.20 31.65 13.18
C ASP A 108 27.64 30.22 13.03
N ARG A 109 28.13 29.44 12.06
CA ARG A 109 27.57 28.12 11.71
C ARG A 109 27.64 27.13 12.86
N ASP A 110 28.75 27.11 13.59
CA ASP A 110 28.95 26.18 14.70
C ASP A 110 28.00 26.48 15.85
N GLU A 111 27.82 27.76 16.20
CA GLU A 111 26.84 28.17 17.22
C GLU A 111 25.41 27.87 16.78
N TRP A 112 25.08 28.16 15.52
CA TRP A 112 23.77 27.87 14.97
C TRP A 112 23.45 26.36 14.96
N LEU A 113 24.42 25.52 14.57
CA LEU A 113 24.29 24.06 14.62
C LEU A 113 24.13 23.56 16.05
N SER A 114 24.87 24.13 17.01
CA SER A 114 24.73 23.80 18.43
C SER A 114 23.30 24.04 18.91
N ILE A 115 22.73 25.22 18.64
CA ILE A 115 21.34 25.56 19.01
C ILE A 115 20.35 24.58 18.37
N LEU A 116 20.52 24.27 17.08
CA LEU A 116 19.66 23.33 16.37
C LEU A 116 19.72 21.92 16.99
N LEU A 117 20.92 21.43 17.32
CA LEU A 117 21.14 20.12 17.94
C LEU A 117 20.47 20.05 19.31
N PHE A 118 20.64 21.06 20.17
CA PHE A 118 19.94 21.12 21.45
C PHE A 118 18.41 21.06 21.28
N ARG A 119 17.87 21.80 20.31
CA ARG A 119 16.43 21.81 20.03
C ARG A 119 15.94 20.42 19.57
N LEU A 120 16.67 19.77 18.67
CA LEU A 120 16.33 18.42 18.18
C LEU A 120 16.45 17.34 19.26
N VAL A 121 17.46 17.42 20.13
CA VAL A 121 17.60 16.51 21.28
C VAL A 121 16.40 16.64 22.22
N LYS A 122 15.97 17.87 22.52
CA LYS A 122 14.80 18.11 23.37
C LYS A 122 13.52 17.51 22.79
N ILE A 123 13.28 17.67 21.49
CA ILE A 123 12.14 17.04 20.79
C ILE A 123 12.26 15.52 20.82
N SER A 124 13.46 14.98 20.59
CA SER A 124 13.70 13.54 20.56
C SER A 124 13.44 12.90 21.92
N ARG A 125 13.85 13.54 23.02
CA ARG A 125 13.53 13.13 24.40
C ARG A 125 12.02 13.08 24.64
N HIS A 126 11.31 14.13 24.24
CA HIS A 126 9.85 14.17 24.37
C HIS A 126 9.14 13.12 23.51
N ALA A 127 9.68 12.82 22.32
CA ALA A 127 9.15 11.76 21.46
C ALA A 127 9.45 10.35 21.99
N SER A 128 10.53 10.17 22.76
CA SER A 128 11.02 8.87 23.22
C SER A 128 10.33 8.34 24.48
N VAL A 129 9.61 9.19 25.25
CA VAL A 129 8.95 8.83 26.53
C VAL A 129 8.06 7.57 26.45
N LYS A 130 7.46 7.32 25.29
CA LYS A 130 6.56 6.17 25.05
C LYS A 130 7.28 4.88 24.62
N TYR A 131 8.61 4.85 24.67
CA TYR A 131 9.43 3.73 24.20
C TYR A 131 10.42 3.27 25.28
N THR A 132 10.71 1.97 25.29
CA THR A 132 11.82 1.44 26.10
C THR A 132 13.17 1.78 25.48
N ARG A 133 14.25 1.67 26.26
CA ARG A 133 15.62 1.85 25.76
C ARG A 133 15.94 0.92 24.59
N ALA A 134 15.49 -0.33 24.68
CA ALA A 134 15.70 -1.33 23.63
C ALA A 134 15.01 -0.90 22.32
N MET A 135 13.78 -0.39 22.39
CA MET A 135 13.05 0.10 21.22
C MET A 135 13.71 1.34 20.60
N ILE A 136 14.28 2.23 21.42
CA ILE A 136 15.04 3.38 20.94
C ILE A 136 16.32 2.93 20.23
N ARG A 137 17.07 1.98 20.78
CA ARG A 137 18.27 1.41 20.13
C ARG A 137 17.94 0.79 18.78
N GLU A 138 16.84 0.03 18.69
CA GLU A 138 16.37 -0.53 17.42
C GLU A 138 15.93 0.56 16.42
N ALA A 139 15.56 1.75 16.91
CA ALA A 139 15.17 2.88 16.09
C ALA A 139 16.34 3.72 15.56
N LEU A 140 17.51 3.61 16.16
CA LEU A 140 18.69 4.40 15.82
C LEU A 140 19.46 3.81 14.64
N ASN A 141 20.17 4.68 13.92
CA ASN A 141 21.16 4.26 12.95
C ASN A 141 22.45 3.82 13.68
N SER A 142 23.21 2.90 13.10
CA SER A 142 24.39 2.30 13.75
C SER A 142 25.57 3.26 13.92
N GLU A 143 25.51 4.45 13.34
CA GLU A 143 26.62 5.40 13.36
C GLU A 143 26.67 6.24 14.65
N PHE A 144 25.50 6.63 15.19
CA PHE A 144 25.40 7.54 16.33
C PHE A 144 24.60 6.98 17.49
N ASP A 145 24.36 5.66 17.51
CA ASP A 145 23.47 4.99 18.47
C ASP A 145 23.80 5.32 19.93
N TYR A 146 25.06 5.13 20.34
CA TYR A 146 25.54 5.35 21.70
C TYR A 146 25.42 6.81 22.12
N ILE A 147 25.80 7.73 21.23
CA ILE A 147 25.79 9.16 21.52
C ILE A 147 24.34 9.65 21.64
N ILE A 148 23.47 9.30 20.69
CA ILE A 148 22.07 9.70 20.75
C ILE A 148 21.40 9.07 21.97
N GLU A 149 21.69 7.81 22.29
CA GLU A 149 21.18 7.18 23.51
C GLU A 149 21.59 7.97 24.76
N GLU A 150 22.86 8.32 24.91
CA GLU A 150 23.35 9.12 26.04
C GLU A 150 22.66 10.49 26.12
N LEU A 151 22.42 11.12 24.94
CA LEU A 151 21.67 12.36 24.84
C LEU A 151 20.20 12.22 25.25
N LEU A 152 19.57 11.05 25.09
CA LEU A 152 18.14 10.85 25.37
C LEU A 152 17.82 10.48 26.83
N HIS A 153 18.76 9.89 27.57
CA HIS A 153 18.49 9.25 28.86
C HIS A 153 18.65 10.14 30.11
N GLU A 154 18.76 11.45 29.93
CA GLU A 154 18.88 12.37 31.05
C GLU A 154 17.59 12.47 31.87
N GLN A 155 17.73 12.48 33.19
CA GLN A 155 16.68 12.95 34.10
C GLN A 155 16.80 14.47 34.23
N GLU A 156 15.77 15.21 33.81
CA GLU A 156 15.67 16.64 34.07
C GLU A 156 15.78 16.88 35.59
N GLY A 157 16.79 17.65 36.02
CA GLY A 157 16.95 18.06 37.43
C GLY A 157 18.35 17.98 38.06
N LEU A 158 19.39 17.59 37.32
CA LEU A 158 20.78 17.60 37.81
C LEU A 158 21.64 18.62 37.04
N ASP A 159 21.78 19.83 37.58
CA ASP A 159 22.60 20.92 36.99
C ASP A 159 24.02 20.49 36.59
N SER A 160 24.58 19.48 37.27
CA SER A 160 25.92 18.94 37.02
C SER A 160 26.12 18.29 35.65
N LYS A 161 25.05 17.94 34.92
CA LYS A 161 25.17 17.25 33.62
C LYS A 161 24.97 18.16 32.41
N HIS A 162 24.53 19.41 32.57
CA HIS A 162 24.33 20.32 31.44
C HIS A 162 25.63 20.61 30.67
N GLU A 163 26.73 20.85 31.40
CA GLU A 163 28.06 21.06 30.79
C GLU A 163 28.57 19.81 30.07
N TYR A 164 28.23 18.62 30.56
CA TYR A 164 28.56 17.37 29.89
C TYR A 164 27.87 17.28 28.52
N TYR A 165 26.57 17.58 28.42
CA TYR A 165 25.85 17.60 27.14
C TYR A 165 26.40 18.63 26.15
N LYS A 166 26.70 19.82 26.66
CA LYS A 166 27.34 20.87 25.87
C LYS A 166 28.68 20.40 25.30
N SER A 167 29.48 19.69 26.10
CA SER A 167 30.76 19.12 25.64
C SER A 167 30.58 18.06 24.54
N ILE A 168 29.52 17.24 24.60
CA ILE A 168 29.20 16.26 23.55
C ILE A 168 28.83 16.96 22.26
N ILE A 169 27.91 17.93 22.32
CA ILE A 169 27.45 18.69 21.14
C ILE A 169 28.61 19.46 20.51
N GLN A 170 29.44 20.11 21.32
CA GLN A 170 30.65 20.78 20.84
C GLN A 170 31.60 19.80 20.16
N SER A 171 31.82 18.61 20.73
CA SER A 171 32.67 17.58 20.13
C SER A 171 32.14 17.11 18.77
N ILE A 172 30.82 16.95 18.63
CA ILE A 172 30.18 16.59 17.35
C ILE A 172 30.41 17.68 16.29
N ILE A 173 30.36 18.96 16.68
CA ILE A 173 30.56 20.09 15.77
C ILE A 173 32.05 20.21 15.37
N LEU A 174 32.96 20.16 16.36
CA LEU A 174 34.42 20.24 16.14
C LEU A 174 34.95 19.10 15.25
N THR A 175 34.31 17.93 15.29
CA THR A 175 34.66 16.79 14.41
C THR A 175 34.03 16.89 13.01
N GLY A 176 33.30 17.95 12.70
CA GLY A 176 32.64 18.17 11.41
C GLY A 176 31.42 17.28 11.17
N ARG A 177 30.86 16.65 12.22
CA ARG A 177 29.73 15.70 12.11
C ARG A 177 28.37 16.34 12.45
N GLY A 178 28.31 17.63 12.78
CA GLY A 178 27.07 18.34 13.15
C GLY A 178 25.90 18.12 12.19
N CYS A 179 26.12 18.29 10.88
CA CYS A 179 25.07 18.09 9.88
C CYS A 179 24.56 16.65 9.83
N ALA A 180 25.46 15.66 9.90
CA ALA A 180 25.12 14.24 9.93
C ALA A 180 24.29 13.90 11.18
N PHE A 181 24.58 14.55 12.30
CA PHE A 181 23.84 14.36 13.54
C PHE A 181 22.44 14.99 13.49
N VAL A 182 22.29 16.16 12.86
CA VAL A 182 20.96 16.77 12.58
C VAL A 182 20.09 15.84 11.75
N LEU A 183 20.67 15.20 10.73
CA LEU A 183 20.00 14.20 9.89
C LEU A 183 19.53 13.02 10.73
N ALA A 184 20.42 12.43 11.53
CA ALA A 184 20.13 11.29 12.38
C ALA A 184 19.02 11.58 13.41
N LEU A 185 19.07 12.73 14.09
CA LEU A 185 18.02 13.14 15.04
C LEU A 185 16.69 13.39 14.33
N SER A 186 16.70 14.00 13.14
CA SER A 186 15.48 14.26 12.38
C SER A 186 14.80 12.96 11.95
N GLU A 187 15.57 12.00 11.43
CA GLU A 187 15.09 10.66 11.06
C GLU A 187 14.59 9.87 12.27
N LEU A 188 15.28 9.98 13.42
CA LEU A 188 14.82 9.41 14.68
C LEU A 188 13.48 10.01 15.12
N ILE A 189 13.33 11.33 15.09
CA ILE A 189 12.05 11.99 15.45
C ILE A 189 10.93 11.48 14.55
N GLN A 190 11.15 11.43 13.23
CA GLN A 190 10.16 10.87 12.29
C GLN A 190 9.74 9.45 12.68
N ARG A 191 10.71 8.59 13.02
CA ARG A 191 10.46 7.21 13.43
C ARG A 191 9.73 7.10 14.78
N LEU A 192 10.11 7.90 15.78
CA LEU A 192 9.51 7.85 17.12
C LEU A 192 8.11 8.46 17.17
N VAL A 193 7.79 9.39 16.26
CA VAL A 193 6.48 10.03 16.26
C VAL A 193 5.39 9.01 15.93
N ILE A 194 5.54 8.20 14.89
CA ILE A 194 4.55 7.19 14.49
C ILE A 194 4.97 5.83 15.07
N SER A 195 4.19 5.28 16.00
CA SER A 195 4.47 3.96 16.58
C SER A 195 3.94 2.82 15.71
N HIS A 196 2.84 3.05 14.99
CA HIS A 196 2.22 2.06 14.13
C HIS A 196 1.54 2.74 12.94
N LEU A 197 1.79 2.23 11.74
CA LEU A 197 1.12 2.65 10.53
C LEU A 197 0.03 1.63 10.15
N HIS A 198 -1.18 2.13 9.92
CA HIS A 198 -2.31 1.37 9.39
C HIS A 198 -2.58 1.86 7.97
N VAL A 199 -2.38 1.00 6.98
CA VAL A 199 -2.72 1.30 5.59
C VAL A 199 -4.06 0.66 5.25
N ILE A 200 -5.09 1.49 5.08
CA ILE A 200 -6.46 1.07 4.80
C ILE A 200 -6.69 1.04 3.29
N GLY A 201 -5.94 0.16 2.64
CA GLY A 201 -6.14 -0.24 1.26
C GLY A 201 -5.74 0.78 0.21
N ASP A 202 -5.95 0.36 -1.03
CA ASP A 202 -5.81 1.16 -2.23
C ASP A 202 -4.42 1.80 -2.38
N ILE A 203 -3.38 0.96 -2.29
CA ILE A 203 -1.98 1.35 -2.52
C ILE A 203 -1.70 1.55 -4.01
N PHE A 204 -2.36 0.76 -4.87
CA PHE A 204 -2.11 0.71 -6.30
C PHE A 204 -3.04 1.60 -7.13
N ASP A 205 -2.69 1.72 -8.42
CA ASP A 205 -3.37 2.46 -9.49
C ASP A 205 -3.45 3.98 -9.32
N ARG A 206 -3.90 4.67 -10.38
CA ARG A 206 -3.89 6.14 -10.56
C ARG A 206 -2.49 6.76 -10.63
N GLY A 207 -1.75 6.82 -9.54
CA GLY A 207 -0.40 7.38 -9.45
C GLY A 207 0.71 6.39 -9.86
N SER A 208 1.86 6.90 -10.30
CA SER A 208 2.94 6.09 -10.87
C SER A 208 3.98 5.53 -9.88
N GLY A 209 3.77 5.75 -8.59
CA GLY A 209 4.71 5.46 -7.52
C GLY A 209 4.39 4.25 -6.63
N ALA A 210 3.39 3.42 -6.99
CA ALA A 210 2.95 2.31 -6.12
C ALA A 210 4.09 1.36 -5.71
N HIS A 211 4.99 1.03 -6.63
CA HIS A 211 6.17 0.19 -6.35
C HIS A 211 7.12 0.83 -5.31
N LYS A 212 7.29 2.16 -5.30
CA LYS A 212 8.12 2.86 -4.32
C LYS A 212 7.45 2.95 -2.95
N ILE A 213 6.12 3.06 -2.92
CA ILE A 213 5.34 3.00 -1.69
C ILE A 213 5.54 1.63 -1.04
N MET A 214 5.41 0.55 -1.82
CA MET A 214 5.64 -0.80 -1.33
C MET A 214 7.07 -1.02 -0.80
N ASP A 215 8.11 -0.55 -1.53
CA ASP A 215 9.51 -0.58 -1.05
C ASP A 215 9.63 0.07 0.34
N LYS A 216 8.95 1.21 0.52
CA LYS A 216 8.95 1.95 1.79
C LYS A 216 8.19 1.23 2.90
N LEU A 217 7.05 0.63 2.58
CA LEU A 217 6.24 -0.12 3.54
C LEU A 217 6.98 -1.38 4.03
N ILE A 218 7.68 -2.09 3.14
CA ILE A 218 8.49 -3.25 3.50
C ILE A 218 9.60 -2.87 4.49
N GLY A 219 10.25 -1.73 4.28
CA GLY A 219 11.27 -1.20 5.19
C GLY A 219 10.72 -0.48 6.43
N TYR A 220 9.40 -0.35 6.59
CA TYR A 220 8.81 0.40 7.68
C TYR A 220 8.81 -0.40 8.99
N HIS A 221 9.05 0.27 10.12
CA HIS A 221 9.29 -0.40 11.40
C HIS A 221 8.08 -1.18 11.93
N LYS A 222 6.87 -0.66 11.73
CA LYS A 222 5.64 -1.35 12.13
C LYS A 222 4.46 -0.91 11.27
N VAL A 223 3.89 -1.86 10.55
CA VAL A 223 2.75 -1.63 9.67
C VAL A 223 1.82 -2.84 9.59
N ASP A 224 0.52 -2.58 9.51
CA ASP A 224 -0.49 -3.51 9.02
C ASP A 224 -1.32 -2.89 7.89
N ILE A 225 -1.96 -3.75 7.10
CA ILE A 225 -2.65 -3.38 5.88
C ILE A 225 -4.04 -4.01 5.87
N GLN A 226 -5.05 -3.24 5.50
CA GLN A 226 -6.34 -3.79 5.10
C GLN A 226 -6.44 -3.69 3.59
N TRP A 227 -6.60 -4.82 2.91
CA TRP A 227 -6.57 -4.83 1.45
C TRP A 227 -7.73 -4.00 0.89
N GLY A 228 -7.43 -3.11 -0.05
CA GLY A 228 -8.44 -2.46 -0.88
C GLY A 228 -8.74 -3.24 -2.15
N ASN A 229 -9.74 -2.79 -2.91
CA ASN A 229 -10.01 -3.41 -4.22
C ASN A 229 -8.81 -3.23 -5.16
N HIS A 230 -8.16 -2.07 -5.16
CA HIS A 230 -6.99 -1.87 -6.01
C HIS A 230 -5.81 -2.75 -5.61
N ASP A 231 -5.68 -3.15 -4.34
CA ASP A 231 -4.62 -4.08 -3.93
C ASP A 231 -4.94 -5.51 -4.37
N ILE A 232 -6.18 -5.97 -4.15
CA ILE A 232 -6.55 -7.36 -4.40
C ILE A 232 -6.48 -7.74 -5.89
N VAL A 233 -6.76 -6.79 -6.79
CA VAL A 233 -6.64 -7.04 -8.23
C VAL A 233 -5.17 -7.23 -8.64
N TRP A 234 -4.24 -6.48 -8.04
CA TRP A 234 -2.81 -6.65 -8.27
C TRP A 234 -2.28 -7.96 -7.65
N MET A 235 -2.77 -8.31 -6.45
CA MET A 235 -2.48 -9.62 -5.83
C MET A 235 -2.97 -10.78 -6.71
N GLY A 236 -4.16 -10.67 -7.28
CA GLY A 236 -4.70 -11.65 -8.22
C GLY A 236 -3.92 -11.71 -9.53
N ALA A 237 -3.41 -10.58 -10.02
CA ALA A 237 -2.57 -10.55 -11.21
C ALA A 237 -1.23 -11.25 -10.97
N ALA A 238 -0.60 -11.01 -9.81
CA ALA A 238 0.62 -11.69 -9.38
C ALA A 238 0.41 -13.20 -9.17
N ALA A 239 -0.79 -13.61 -8.75
CA ALA A 239 -1.18 -15.02 -8.68
C ALA A 239 -1.39 -15.69 -10.06
N GLY A 240 -1.40 -14.91 -11.15
CA GLY A 240 -1.59 -15.39 -12.51
C GLY A 240 -3.05 -15.38 -13.00
N SER A 241 -3.97 -14.68 -12.33
CA SER A 241 -5.36 -14.56 -12.78
C SER A 241 -5.45 -13.71 -14.05
N PHE A 242 -5.95 -14.29 -15.14
CA PHE A 242 -6.10 -13.57 -16.41
C PHE A 242 -7.00 -12.35 -16.33
N ALA A 243 -8.13 -12.47 -15.62
CA ALA A 243 -9.08 -11.37 -15.48
C ALA A 243 -8.44 -10.20 -14.69
N CYS A 244 -7.70 -10.51 -13.62
CA CYS A 244 -6.96 -9.51 -12.86
C CYS A 244 -5.83 -8.86 -13.69
N ILE A 245 -5.04 -9.64 -14.44
CA ILE A 245 -3.96 -9.12 -15.30
C ILE A 245 -4.52 -8.16 -16.34
N ALA A 246 -5.59 -8.57 -17.05
CA ALA A 246 -6.21 -7.71 -18.05
C ALA A 246 -6.77 -6.43 -17.43
N ASN A 247 -7.34 -6.53 -16.22
CA ASN A 247 -7.85 -5.40 -15.48
C ASN A 247 -6.75 -4.41 -15.08
N VAL A 248 -5.67 -4.89 -14.44
CA VAL A 248 -4.52 -4.08 -14.06
C VAL A 248 -3.98 -3.31 -15.26
N ILE A 249 -3.73 -4.00 -16.38
CA ILE A 249 -3.21 -3.36 -17.59
C ILE A 249 -4.19 -2.32 -18.13
N ARG A 250 -5.49 -2.64 -18.18
CA ARG A 250 -6.51 -1.69 -18.66
C ARG A 250 -6.56 -0.44 -17.79
N VAL A 251 -6.54 -0.60 -16.47
CA VAL A 251 -6.56 0.51 -15.51
C VAL A 251 -5.28 1.35 -15.65
N SER A 252 -4.11 0.72 -15.76
CA SER A 252 -2.84 1.41 -16.02
C SER A 252 -2.86 2.23 -17.31
N LEU A 253 -3.37 1.67 -18.41
CA LEU A 253 -3.49 2.39 -19.68
C LEU A 253 -4.50 3.54 -19.59
N ARG A 254 -5.61 3.34 -18.90
CA ARG A 254 -6.67 4.35 -18.73
C ARG A 254 -6.20 5.56 -17.93
N TYR A 255 -5.39 5.36 -16.90
CA TYR A 255 -4.93 6.41 -15.99
C TYR A 255 -3.46 6.81 -16.21
N GLY A 256 -2.80 6.31 -17.26
CA GLY A 256 -1.42 6.70 -17.58
C GLY A 256 -0.37 6.13 -16.61
N ASN A 257 -0.69 5.06 -15.88
CA ASN A 257 0.20 4.43 -14.90
C ASN A 257 1.06 3.30 -15.52
N MET A 258 1.62 3.53 -16.71
CA MET A 258 2.45 2.52 -17.38
C MET A 258 3.82 2.36 -16.71
N LYS A 259 4.35 3.43 -16.11
CA LYS A 259 5.62 3.42 -15.40
C LYS A 259 5.65 2.38 -14.26
N THR A 260 4.54 2.16 -13.54
CA THR A 260 4.49 1.13 -12.50
C THR A 260 4.66 -0.27 -13.09
N LEU A 261 4.04 -0.56 -14.23
CA LEU A 261 4.16 -1.86 -14.90
C LEU A 261 5.57 -2.07 -15.46
N GLU A 262 6.05 -1.12 -16.28
CA GLU A 262 7.28 -1.29 -17.05
C GLU A 262 8.53 -1.05 -16.19
N ASN A 263 8.62 0.10 -15.51
CA ASN A 263 9.80 0.47 -14.72
C ASN A 263 9.75 -0.11 -13.30
N GLY A 264 8.55 -0.16 -12.71
CA GLY A 264 8.36 -0.65 -11.35
C GLY A 264 8.49 -2.17 -11.25
N TYR A 265 7.82 -2.89 -12.14
CA TYR A 265 7.71 -4.36 -12.07
C TYR A 265 8.34 -5.11 -13.25
N GLY A 266 8.90 -4.42 -14.25
CA GLY A 266 9.57 -5.07 -15.39
C GLY A 266 8.62 -5.80 -16.33
N ILE A 267 7.34 -5.44 -16.36
CA ILE A 267 6.31 -6.12 -17.16
C ILE A 267 6.33 -5.55 -18.58
N SER A 268 6.73 -6.39 -19.54
CA SER A 268 6.81 -5.97 -20.95
C SER A 268 5.44 -5.92 -21.61
N MET A 269 5.12 -4.76 -22.20
CA MET A 269 3.88 -4.53 -22.92
C MET A 269 3.95 -4.86 -24.42
N LEU A 270 5.11 -5.29 -24.90
CA LEU A 270 5.35 -5.60 -26.31
C LEU A 270 4.35 -6.61 -26.91
N PRO A 271 3.94 -7.70 -26.22
CA PRO A 271 2.94 -8.62 -26.76
C PRO A 271 1.60 -7.93 -27.05
N LEU A 272 1.15 -7.06 -26.15
CA LEU A 272 -0.10 -6.31 -26.32
C LEU A 272 0.04 -5.23 -27.40
N ALA A 273 1.16 -4.52 -27.44
CA ALA A 273 1.42 -3.51 -28.48
C ALA A 273 1.39 -4.13 -29.89
N SER A 274 2.02 -5.29 -30.06
CA SER A 274 2.02 -6.02 -31.34
C SER A 274 0.61 -6.43 -31.77
N LEU A 275 -0.19 -6.99 -30.85
CA LEU A 275 -1.59 -7.31 -31.13
C LEU A 275 -2.41 -6.06 -31.48
N ALA A 276 -2.24 -4.99 -30.71
CA ALA A 276 -2.97 -3.74 -30.92
C ALA A 276 -2.70 -3.13 -32.29
N MET A 277 -1.43 -3.11 -32.73
CA MET A 277 -1.06 -2.63 -34.07
C MET A 277 -1.64 -3.51 -35.18
N ASN A 278 -1.55 -4.84 -35.04
CA ASN A 278 -1.99 -5.77 -36.08
C ASN A 278 -3.52 -5.83 -36.22
N SER A 279 -4.25 -5.84 -35.09
CA SER A 279 -5.70 -6.02 -35.09
C SER A 279 -6.45 -4.72 -35.31
N TYR A 280 -5.96 -3.60 -34.78
CA TYR A 280 -6.67 -2.31 -34.84
C TYR A 280 -6.13 -1.38 -35.92
N GLY A 281 -4.99 -1.67 -36.55
CA GLY A 281 -4.54 -1.03 -37.80
C GLY A 281 -4.60 0.50 -37.74
N ASP A 282 -5.44 1.11 -38.59
CA ASP A 282 -5.65 2.56 -38.69
C ASP A 282 -6.75 3.13 -37.77
N ASP A 283 -7.30 2.32 -36.86
CA ASP A 283 -8.34 2.76 -35.92
C ASP A 283 -7.83 3.92 -35.05
N PRO A 284 -8.56 5.05 -34.99
CA PRO A 284 -8.18 6.20 -34.18
C PRO A 284 -8.39 6.00 -32.68
N CYS A 285 -9.15 4.99 -32.24
CA CYS A 285 -9.36 4.57 -30.85
C CYS A 285 -9.74 5.72 -29.89
N ARG A 286 -10.55 6.68 -30.38
CA ARG A 286 -10.81 7.96 -29.69
C ARG A 286 -11.42 7.79 -28.28
N GLU A 287 -12.27 6.78 -28.10
CA GLU A 287 -12.92 6.49 -26.82
C GLU A 287 -11.97 5.84 -25.78
N PHE A 288 -10.76 5.47 -26.18
CA PHE A 288 -9.79 4.75 -25.38
C PHE A 288 -8.55 5.59 -25.02
N GLY A 289 -8.62 6.92 -25.15
CA GLY A 289 -7.56 7.82 -24.68
C GLY A 289 -7.33 7.74 -23.17
N THR A 290 -6.11 8.07 -22.74
CA THR A 290 -5.77 8.19 -21.31
C THR A 290 -6.52 9.36 -20.67
N LYS A 291 -6.87 9.23 -19.39
CA LYS A 291 -7.51 10.27 -18.59
C LYS A 291 -6.52 11.18 -17.85
N SER A 292 -5.24 10.83 -17.78
CA SER A 292 -4.25 11.53 -16.96
C SER A 292 -3.68 12.78 -17.64
N SER A 293 -3.35 13.78 -16.83
CA SER A 293 -2.68 15.02 -17.23
C SER A 293 -1.17 14.89 -17.44
N GLU A 294 -0.54 13.76 -17.06
CA GLU A 294 0.88 13.45 -17.37
C GLU A 294 1.13 13.28 -18.87
N ASP A 295 0.07 13.23 -19.66
CA ASP A 295 0.05 13.03 -21.11
C ASP A 295 0.63 14.19 -21.93
N LYS A 296 1.16 15.24 -21.30
CA LYS A 296 1.73 16.41 -22.01
C LYS A 296 3.07 16.12 -22.71
N SER A 297 3.81 15.11 -22.26
CA SER A 297 5.14 14.78 -22.81
C SER A 297 5.13 13.72 -23.91
N LEU A 298 4.00 13.04 -24.15
CA LEU A 298 3.92 11.97 -25.14
C LEU A 298 3.63 12.50 -26.54
N SER A 299 4.28 11.92 -27.55
CA SER A 299 4.01 12.21 -28.96
C SER A 299 2.63 11.70 -29.38
N THR A 300 2.07 12.27 -30.45
CA THR A 300 0.79 11.84 -31.03
C THR A 300 0.78 10.34 -31.37
N HIS A 301 1.91 9.80 -31.83
CA HIS A 301 2.02 8.39 -32.18
C HIS A 301 1.96 7.48 -30.95
N GLU A 302 2.67 7.84 -29.87
CA GLU A 302 2.63 7.09 -28.60
C GLU A 302 1.22 7.09 -28.00
N LYS A 303 0.53 8.24 -27.99
CA LYS A 303 -0.85 8.34 -27.50
C LYS A 303 -1.81 7.44 -28.27
N LEU A 304 -1.64 7.36 -29.59
CA LEU A 304 -2.43 6.49 -30.44
C LEU A 304 -2.16 5.01 -30.16
N LEU A 305 -0.89 4.63 -29.99
CA LEU A 305 -0.52 3.27 -29.61
C LEU A 305 -1.12 2.87 -28.26
N LEU A 306 -1.01 3.73 -27.24
CA LEU A 306 -1.61 3.48 -25.93
C LEU A 306 -3.13 3.33 -26.01
N SER A 307 -3.79 4.15 -26.83
CA SER A 307 -5.25 4.06 -27.05
C SER A 307 -5.65 2.75 -27.73
N ARG A 308 -4.87 2.28 -28.71
CA ARG A 308 -5.07 0.98 -29.38
C ARG A 308 -4.85 -0.18 -28.41
N MET A 309 -3.80 -0.12 -27.59
CA MET A 309 -3.55 -1.10 -26.54
C MET A 309 -4.69 -1.12 -25.53
N HIS A 310 -5.19 0.04 -25.11
CA HIS A 310 -6.29 0.17 -24.18
C HIS A 310 -7.58 -0.45 -24.75
N LYS A 311 -7.87 -0.21 -26.03
CA LYS A 311 -8.98 -0.87 -26.73
C LYS A 311 -8.80 -2.39 -26.78
N ALA A 312 -7.64 -2.86 -27.23
CA ALA A 312 -7.32 -4.29 -27.34
C ALA A 312 -7.48 -5.01 -26.00
N ILE A 313 -6.88 -4.49 -24.92
CA ILE A 313 -6.99 -5.12 -23.60
C ILE A 313 -8.40 -5.01 -23.02
N THR A 314 -9.17 -3.98 -23.36
CA THR A 314 -10.57 -3.88 -22.92
C THR A 314 -11.41 -5.01 -23.50
N ILE A 315 -11.26 -5.33 -24.79
CA ILE A 315 -11.99 -6.45 -25.41
C ILE A 315 -11.54 -7.78 -24.80
N ILE A 316 -10.24 -7.98 -24.59
CA ILE A 316 -9.70 -9.16 -23.89
C ILE A 316 -10.27 -9.27 -22.48
N GLN A 317 -10.30 -8.17 -21.72
CA GLN A 317 -10.85 -8.14 -20.37
C GLN A 317 -12.32 -8.57 -20.37
N LEU A 318 -13.16 -7.98 -21.22
CA LEU A 318 -14.60 -8.30 -21.28
C LEU A 318 -14.84 -9.79 -21.58
N LYS A 319 -14.01 -10.39 -22.45
CA LYS A 319 -14.04 -11.83 -22.73
C LYS A 319 -13.66 -12.66 -21.51
N LEU A 320 -12.54 -12.32 -20.85
CA LEU A 320 -12.04 -13.03 -19.67
C LEU A 320 -12.97 -12.91 -18.47
N GLU A 321 -13.52 -11.73 -18.21
CA GLU A 321 -14.52 -11.48 -17.16
C GLU A 321 -15.78 -12.29 -17.44
N GLY A 322 -16.25 -12.32 -18.69
CA GLY A 322 -17.39 -13.15 -19.05
C GLY A 322 -17.14 -14.66 -18.87
N GLN A 323 -15.90 -15.12 -19.06
CA GLN A 323 -15.53 -16.50 -18.71
C GLN A 323 -15.55 -16.75 -17.20
N VAL A 324 -15.21 -15.76 -16.36
CA VAL A 324 -15.30 -15.88 -14.89
C VAL A 324 -16.76 -15.96 -14.47
N ILE A 325 -17.57 -15.02 -14.94
CA ILE A 325 -19.01 -14.94 -14.61
C ILE A 325 -19.71 -16.25 -14.99
N LYS A 326 -19.47 -16.78 -16.19
CA LYS A 326 -20.08 -18.04 -16.64
C LYS A 326 -19.68 -19.26 -15.82
N ARG A 327 -18.47 -19.30 -15.25
CA ARG A 327 -18.02 -20.41 -14.39
C ARG A 327 -18.31 -20.18 -12.90
N ARG A 328 -18.76 -18.97 -12.53
CA ARG A 328 -19.11 -18.54 -11.16
C ARG A 328 -20.49 -17.86 -11.10
N PRO A 329 -21.58 -18.56 -11.47
CA PRO A 329 -22.93 -17.98 -11.41
C PRO A 329 -23.30 -17.50 -9.99
N GLU A 330 -22.71 -18.08 -8.93
CA GLU A 330 -22.91 -17.68 -7.54
C GLU A 330 -22.46 -16.24 -7.22
N TYR A 331 -21.68 -15.61 -8.11
CA TYR A 331 -21.29 -14.21 -7.99
C TYR A 331 -22.40 -13.23 -8.39
N ASN A 332 -23.44 -13.68 -9.10
CA ASN A 332 -24.58 -12.85 -9.55
C ASN A 332 -24.11 -11.58 -10.29
N MET A 333 -23.30 -11.78 -11.33
CA MET A 333 -22.65 -10.72 -12.15
C MET A 333 -23.03 -10.78 -13.63
N GLU A 334 -24.10 -11.51 -13.97
CA GLU A 334 -24.59 -11.71 -15.34
C GLU A 334 -25.00 -10.40 -16.02
N ASP A 335 -25.37 -9.38 -15.25
CA ASP A 335 -25.64 -8.01 -15.71
C ASP A 335 -24.46 -7.40 -16.50
N ARG A 336 -23.23 -7.88 -16.25
CA ARG A 336 -22.03 -7.41 -16.94
C ARG A 336 -21.75 -8.11 -18.27
N LEU A 337 -22.52 -9.15 -18.61
CA LEU A 337 -22.36 -9.89 -19.85
C LEU A 337 -22.99 -9.12 -21.01
N LEU A 338 -22.25 -8.17 -21.60
CA LEU A 338 -22.80 -7.32 -22.68
C LEU A 338 -22.36 -7.71 -24.10
N LEU A 339 -21.27 -8.47 -24.27
CA LEU A 339 -20.73 -8.76 -25.60
C LEU A 339 -21.72 -9.52 -26.50
N HIS A 340 -22.54 -10.41 -25.92
CA HIS A 340 -23.53 -11.18 -26.67
C HIS A 340 -24.80 -10.37 -27.03
N THR A 341 -24.99 -9.18 -26.44
CA THR A 341 -26.15 -8.32 -26.71
C THR A 341 -25.85 -7.22 -27.74
N ILE A 342 -24.62 -7.18 -28.25
CA ILE A 342 -24.21 -6.23 -29.30
C ILE A 342 -24.90 -6.59 -30.62
N ASN A 343 -25.47 -5.60 -31.28
CA ASN A 343 -25.91 -5.67 -32.66
C ASN A 343 -24.96 -4.83 -33.53
N ILE A 344 -24.07 -5.51 -34.26
CA ILE A 344 -23.05 -4.85 -35.10
C ILE A 344 -23.69 -4.06 -36.24
N GLU A 345 -24.71 -4.60 -36.90
CA GLU A 345 -25.38 -3.97 -38.03
C GLU A 345 -26.06 -2.65 -37.64
N LYS A 346 -26.80 -2.65 -36.51
CA LYS A 346 -27.44 -1.44 -35.96
C LYS A 346 -26.45 -0.53 -35.23
N GLY A 347 -25.30 -1.07 -34.81
CA GLY A 347 -24.36 -0.38 -33.93
C GLY A 347 -24.95 -0.09 -32.55
N THR A 348 -25.70 -1.04 -31.99
CA THR A 348 -26.37 -0.92 -30.68
C THR A 348 -25.98 -2.05 -29.72
N VAL A 349 -26.26 -1.87 -28.44
CA VAL A 349 -26.07 -2.87 -27.38
C VAL A 349 -27.22 -2.76 -26.38
N MET A 350 -27.67 -3.88 -25.82
CA MET A 350 -28.67 -3.87 -24.75
C MET A 350 -27.98 -3.74 -23.40
N VAL A 351 -28.31 -2.69 -22.65
CA VAL A 351 -27.85 -2.46 -21.28
C VAL A 351 -29.09 -2.27 -20.40
N ASP A 352 -29.26 -3.11 -19.38
CA ASP A 352 -30.41 -3.08 -18.47
C ASP A 352 -31.78 -3.07 -19.20
N GLY A 353 -31.87 -3.81 -20.31
CA GLY A 353 -33.08 -3.87 -21.14
C GLY A 353 -33.32 -2.66 -22.05
N ILE A 354 -32.41 -1.69 -22.07
CA ILE A 354 -32.49 -0.48 -22.91
C ILE A 354 -31.51 -0.60 -24.09
N GLU A 355 -32.02 -0.39 -25.32
CA GLU A 355 -31.18 -0.34 -26.52
C GLU A 355 -30.37 0.96 -26.55
N CYS A 356 -29.05 0.84 -26.50
CA CYS A 356 -28.11 1.96 -26.46
C CYS A 356 -27.23 1.99 -27.72
N LYS A 357 -26.94 3.18 -28.25
CA LYS A 357 -26.01 3.35 -29.37
C LYS A 357 -24.58 3.17 -28.89
N LEU A 358 -23.80 2.36 -29.61
CA LEU A 358 -22.39 2.19 -29.37
C LEU A 358 -21.60 3.44 -29.78
N LYS A 359 -20.64 3.84 -28.93
CA LYS A 359 -19.70 4.93 -29.23
C LYS A 359 -18.58 4.49 -30.17
N ASP A 360 -18.20 3.23 -30.11
CA ASP A 360 -17.21 2.59 -30.97
C ASP A 360 -17.84 1.36 -31.62
N LYS A 361 -17.56 1.13 -32.90
CA LYS A 361 -18.16 0.04 -33.70
C LYS A 361 -17.12 -0.93 -34.28
N ASN A 362 -15.83 -0.71 -34.04
CA ASN A 362 -14.77 -1.53 -34.62
C ASN A 362 -14.22 -2.51 -33.59
N PHE A 363 -14.64 -3.77 -33.68
CA PHE A 363 -14.23 -4.86 -32.79
C PHE A 363 -13.68 -6.05 -33.59
N PRO A 364 -12.50 -5.91 -34.21
CA PRO A 364 -11.98 -6.86 -35.21
C PRO A 364 -11.69 -8.25 -34.65
N THR A 365 -11.58 -8.40 -33.32
CA THR A 365 -11.34 -9.69 -32.66
C THR A 365 -12.59 -10.29 -32.02
N LEU A 366 -13.76 -9.67 -32.16
CA LEU A 366 -15.02 -10.15 -31.58
C LEU A 366 -15.77 -11.06 -32.56
N ASP A 367 -16.01 -12.31 -32.16
CA ASP A 367 -16.89 -13.25 -32.87
C ASP A 367 -18.25 -13.33 -32.17
N MET A 368 -19.31 -12.90 -32.85
CA MET A 368 -20.66 -12.85 -32.27
C MET A 368 -21.27 -14.21 -31.95
N ASN A 369 -20.78 -15.31 -32.54
CA ASN A 369 -21.25 -16.66 -32.23
C ASN A 369 -20.67 -17.17 -30.91
N ILE A 370 -19.46 -16.73 -30.57
CA ILE A 370 -18.73 -17.11 -29.36
C ILE A 370 -18.09 -15.87 -28.68
N PRO A 371 -18.91 -14.90 -28.25
CA PRO A 371 -18.46 -13.53 -27.94
C PRO A 371 -17.47 -13.42 -26.78
N TYR A 372 -17.37 -14.45 -25.93
CA TYR A 372 -16.47 -14.50 -24.79
C TYR A 372 -15.22 -15.35 -25.01
N SER A 373 -15.02 -15.89 -26.23
CA SER A 373 -13.83 -16.65 -26.58
C SER A 373 -12.68 -15.73 -26.99
N LEU A 374 -11.48 -16.01 -26.48
CA LEU A 374 -10.26 -15.36 -26.96
C LEU A 374 -9.84 -15.95 -28.31
N THR A 375 -9.37 -15.11 -29.24
CA THR A 375 -8.70 -15.56 -30.47
C THR A 375 -7.36 -16.26 -30.14
N PRO A 376 -6.77 -17.05 -31.05
CA PRO A 376 -5.45 -17.64 -30.84
C PRO A 376 -4.37 -16.61 -30.47
N GLU A 377 -4.39 -15.44 -31.11
CA GLU A 377 -3.46 -14.34 -30.87
C GLU A 377 -3.69 -13.73 -29.48
N GLU A 378 -4.93 -13.46 -29.10
CA GLU A 378 -5.28 -12.96 -27.77
C GLU A 378 -4.85 -13.93 -26.67
N LYS A 379 -5.05 -15.25 -26.87
CA LYS A 379 -4.58 -16.30 -25.94
C LYS A 379 -3.06 -16.27 -25.78
N SER A 380 -2.32 -16.13 -26.88
CA SER A 380 -0.86 -16.02 -26.87
C SER A 380 -0.39 -14.80 -26.08
N VAL A 381 -1.01 -13.64 -26.30
CA VAL A 381 -0.70 -12.40 -25.56
C VAL A 381 -0.98 -12.55 -24.08
N VAL A 382 -2.17 -13.03 -23.70
CA VAL A 382 -2.56 -13.20 -22.29
C VAL A 382 -1.62 -14.17 -21.56
N ARG A 383 -1.17 -15.25 -22.21
CA ARG A 383 -0.20 -16.19 -21.62
C ARG A 383 1.18 -15.56 -21.42
N LYS A 384 1.65 -14.76 -22.37
CA LYS A 384 2.93 -14.04 -22.23
C LYS A 384 2.86 -13.02 -21.08
N LEU A 385 1.77 -12.26 -21.00
CA LEU A 385 1.53 -11.32 -19.91
C LEU A 385 1.44 -12.04 -18.55
N GLN A 386 0.73 -13.16 -18.47
CA GLN A 386 0.67 -13.98 -17.25
C GLN A 386 2.06 -14.37 -16.76
N ASN A 387 2.93 -14.85 -17.65
CA ASN A 387 4.30 -15.17 -17.29
C ASN A 387 5.04 -13.93 -16.76
N SER A 388 4.92 -12.77 -17.40
CA SER A 388 5.56 -11.53 -16.93
C SER A 388 5.12 -11.12 -15.52
N PHE A 389 3.85 -11.27 -15.16
CA PHE A 389 3.37 -10.97 -13.80
C PHE A 389 3.83 -12.02 -12.77
N MET A 390 3.74 -13.31 -13.11
CA MET A 390 4.09 -14.39 -12.19
C MET A 390 5.60 -14.44 -11.87
N TYR A 391 6.44 -14.07 -12.83
CA TYR A 391 7.90 -14.10 -12.69
C TYR A 391 8.53 -12.72 -12.43
N SER A 392 7.73 -11.70 -12.09
CA SER A 392 8.26 -10.40 -11.64
C SER A 392 8.68 -10.49 -10.17
N ASP A 393 9.97 -10.68 -9.90
CA ASP A 393 10.50 -10.86 -8.53
C ASP A 393 10.03 -9.77 -7.56
N LYS A 394 10.08 -8.50 -8.00
CA LYS A 394 9.67 -7.35 -7.20
C LYS A 394 8.17 -7.34 -6.92
N LEU A 395 7.33 -7.66 -7.91
CA LEU A 395 5.88 -7.78 -7.68
C LEU A 395 5.58 -8.92 -6.71
N GLN A 396 6.27 -10.05 -6.85
CA GLN A 396 6.09 -11.20 -5.98
C GLN A 396 6.52 -10.90 -4.53
N GLU A 397 7.61 -10.15 -4.32
CA GLU A 397 8.02 -9.64 -3.01
C GLU A 397 6.94 -8.75 -2.39
N HIS A 398 6.46 -7.76 -3.14
CA HIS A 398 5.41 -6.84 -2.68
C HIS A 398 4.11 -7.56 -2.32
N VAL A 399 3.67 -8.51 -3.16
CA VAL A 399 2.43 -9.27 -2.90
C VAL A 399 2.58 -10.22 -1.71
N ARG A 400 3.73 -10.88 -1.54
CA ARG A 400 4.01 -11.65 -0.32
C ARG A 400 3.98 -10.76 0.92
N PHE A 401 4.50 -9.55 0.84
CA PHE A 401 4.42 -8.59 1.93
C PHE A 401 2.96 -8.22 2.26
N LEU A 402 2.13 -7.92 1.26
CA LEU A 402 0.68 -7.68 1.44
C LEU A 402 -0.02 -8.86 2.10
N PHE A 403 0.32 -10.11 1.75
CA PHE A 403 -0.23 -11.27 2.44
C PHE A 403 0.29 -11.41 3.88
N SER A 404 1.55 -11.05 4.14
CA SER A 404 2.18 -11.20 5.45
C SER A 404 1.74 -10.15 6.48
N LYS A 405 1.49 -8.92 6.03
CA LYS A 405 1.10 -7.77 6.87
C LYS A 405 -0.34 -7.35 6.68
N GLY A 406 -1.04 -7.94 5.71
CA GLY A 406 -2.39 -7.55 5.35
C GLY A 406 -3.42 -8.65 5.51
N SER A 407 -4.67 -8.19 5.53
CA SER A 407 -5.88 -8.98 5.69
C SER A 407 -7.07 -8.21 5.12
N VAL A 408 -8.22 -8.88 4.96
CA VAL A 408 -9.47 -8.19 4.58
C VAL A 408 -9.91 -7.20 5.67
N TYR A 409 -9.71 -7.56 6.95
CA TYR A 409 -9.99 -6.72 8.10
C TYR A 409 -9.05 -7.06 9.26
N SER A 410 -8.88 -6.12 10.19
CA SER A 410 -8.19 -6.39 11.45
C SER A 410 -8.87 -5.66 12.61
N ILE A 411 -8.58 -6.09 13.84
CA ILE A 411 -9.04 -5.39 15.04
C ILE A 411 -7.80 -4.94 15.81
N GLN A 412 -7.65 -3.63 15.96
CA GLN A 412 -6.53 -3.03 16.66
C GLN A 412 -7.02 -1.94 17.61
N ASN A 413 -6.66 -2.04 18.90
CA ASN A 413 -7.01 -1.05 19.91
C ASN A 413 -8.50 -0.68 19.94
N ASN A 414 -9.36 -1.72 19.90
CA ASN A 414 -10.82 -1.62 19.83
C ASN A 414 -11.39 -0.92 18.57
N ASN A 415 -10.56 -0.72 17.55
CA ASN A 415 -11.02 -0.28 16.23
C ASN A 415 -11.09 -1.48 15.29
N LEU A 416 -12.21 -1.60 14.58
CA LEU A 416 -12.33 -2.50 13.43
C LEU A 416 -11.82 -1.75 12.20
N LEU A 417 -10.75 -2.26 11.58
CA LEU A 417 -10.16 -1.70 10.38
C LEU A 417 -10.57 -2.56 9.18
N TYR A 418 -11.12 -1.93 8.16
CA TYR A 418 -11.51 -2.54 6.88
C TYR A 418 -11.60 -1.44 5.82
N HIS A 419 -11.41 -1.79 4.54
CA HIS A 419 -11.39 -0.82 3.45
C HIS A 419 -12.77 -0.56 2.84
N GLY A 420 -13.47 -1.62 2.44
CA GLY A 420 -14.71 -1.51 1.67
C GLY A 420 -15.97 -1.53 2.53
N CYS A 421 -16.72 -2.62 2.43
CA CYS A 421 -18.08 -2.71 2.94
C CYS A 421 -18.29 -3.96 3.79
N ILE A 422 -19.26 -3.88 4.70
CA ILE A 422 -19.82 -5.03 5.41
C ILE A 422 -21.27 -5.16 4.94
N LEU A 423 -21.66 -6.35 4.50
CA LEU A 423 -23.00 -6.57 3.98
C LEU A 423 -24.06 -6.42 5.07
N MET A 424 -25.08 -5.61 4.79
CA MET A 424 -26.17 -5.31 5.70
C MET A 424 -27.52 -5.43 5.00
N ASN A 425 -28.52 -5.89 5.74
CA ASN A 425 -29.90 -5.94 5.32
C ASN A 425 -30.51 -4.53 5.38
N LYS A 426 -31.69 -4.34 4.78
CA LYS A 426 -32.41 -3.05 4.82
C LYS A 426 -32.74 -2.58 6.25
N ASP A 427 -32.86 -3.52 7.20
CA ASP A 427 -33.13 -3.25 8.61
C ASP A 427 -31.86 -2.96 9.44
N LYS A 428 -30.70 -2.85 8.79
CA LYS A 428 -29.36 -2.63 9.38
C LYS A 428 -28.81 -3.82 10.18
N SER A 429 -29.42 -5.00 10.12
CA SER A 429 -28.78 -6.23 10.58
C SER A 429 -27.71 -6.70 9.59
N PHE A 430 -26.75 -7.51 10.05
CA PHE A 430 -25.77 -8.10 9.15
C PHE A 430 -26.40 -9.13 8.23
N THR A 431 -26.03 -9.08 6.95
CA THR A 431 -26.52 -10.01 5.92
C THR A 431 -25.77 -11.33 5.97
N GLN A 432 -26.45 -12.39 5.50
CA GLN A 432 -25.81 -13.67 5.20
C GLN A 432 -25.50 -13.76 3.71
N LYS A 433 -24.35 -14.34 3.37
CA LYS A 433 -23.90 -14.54 2.00
C LYS A 433 -23.69 -16.02 1.74
N THR A 434 -24.18 -16.50 0.60
CA THR A 434 -23.90 -17.87 0.13
C THR A 434 -22.82 -17.81 -0.95
N VAL A 435 -21.72 -18.53 -0.76
CA VAL A 435 -20.63 -18.72 -1.73
C VAL A 435 -20.25 -20.19 -1.72
N ASP A 436 -20.03 -20.80 -2.89
CA ASP A 436 -19.70 -22.23 -3.03
C ASP A 436 -20.68 -23.16 -2.26
N GLY A 437 -21.96 -22.79 -2.19
CA GLY A 437 -23.00 -23.57 -1.50
C GLY A 437 -23.00 -23.46 0.04
N VAL A 438 -22.13 -22.63 0.62
CA VAL A 438 -22.05 -22.39 2.07
C VAL A 438 -22.61 -21.03 2.41
N THR A 439 -23.62 -20.98 3.27
CA THR A 439 -24.18 -19.73 3.81
C THR A 439 -23.38 -19.30 5.04
N MET A 440 -22.88 -18.08 5.01
CA MET A 440 -22.00 -17.49 6.01
C MET A 440 -22.59 -16.17 6.53
N GLY A 441 -22.37 -15.89 7.82
CA GLY A 441 -22.60 -14.55 8.36
C GLY A 441 -21.58 -13.54 7.83
N ALA A 442 -21.80 -12.25 8.11
CA ALA A 442 -20.94 -11.19 7.58
C ALA A 442 -19.47 -11.36 7.97
N LYS A 443 -19.17 -11.72 9.22
CA LYS A 443 -17.79 -11.94 9.67
C LYS A 443 -17.17 -13.17 8.99
N GLU A 444 -17.90 -14.29 8.97
CA GLU A 444 -17.44 -15.53 8.34
C GLU A 444 -17.17 -15.33 6.85
N TYR A 445 -17.94 -14.45 6.19
CA TYR A 445 -17.71 -14.09 4.81
C TYR A 445 -16.41 -13.31 4.60
N LEU A 446 -16.06 -12.37 5.50
CA LEU A 446 -14.75 -11.70 5.46
C LEU A 446 -13.59 -12.69 5.66
N ASP A 447 -13.73 -13.59 6.64
CA ASP A 447 -12.74 -14.65 6.90
C ASP A 447 -12.59 -15.59 5.69
N TYR A 448 -13.70 -15.90 5.01
CA TYR A 448 -13.72 -16.73 3.81
C TYR A 448 -13.07 -16.05 2.61
N ALA A 449 -13.37 -14.77 2.39
CA ALA A 449 -12.74 -13.97 1.33
C ALA A 449 -11.22 -13.89 1.50
N ASP A 450 -10.75 -13.66 2.73
CA ASP A 450 -9.32 -13.64 3.07
C ASP A 450 -8.66 -14.99 2.77
N LYS A 451 -9.29 -16.08 3.25
CA LYS A 451 -8.84 -17.45 3.00
C LYS A 451 -8.72 -17.76 1.50
N LEU A 452 -9.74 -17.43 0.70
CA LEU A 452 -9.73 -17.70 -0.73
C LEU A 452 -8.70 -16.86 -1.47
N ALA A 453 -8.48 -15.60 -1.08
CA ALA A 453 -7.40 -14.80 -1.66
C ALA A 453 -6.03 -15.45 -1.43
N ARG A 454 -5.77 -15.93 -0.20
CA ARG A 454 -4.53 -16.68 0.12
C ARG A 454 -4.44 -17.98 -0.66
N GLN A 455 -5.53 -18.74 -0.76
CA GLN A 455 -5.60 -19.97 -1.56
C GLN A 455 -5.27 -19.71 -3.03
N GLY A 456 -5.74 -18.59 -3.58
CA GLY A 456 -5.48 -18.19 -4.96
C GLY A 456 -4.03 -17.86 -5.27
N TYR A 457 -3.22 -17.54 -4.26
CA TYR A 457 -1.80 -17.24 -4.42
C TYR A 457 -0.89 -18.41 -4.00
N PHE A 458 -1.20 -19.09 -2.90
CA PHE A 458 -0.31 -20.09 -2.29
C PHE A 458 -0.64 -21.56 -2.61
N SER A 459 -1.81 -21.89 -3.17
CA SER A 459 -2.17 -23.30 -3.40
C SER A 459 -1.40 -23.90 -4.59
N ASP A 460 -0.80 -25.07 -4.35
CA ASP A 460 -0.20 -25.92 -5.38
C ASP A 460 -1.27 -26.67 -6.20
N ASN A 461 -2.48 -26.81 -5.65
CA ASN A 461 -3.61 -27.41 -6.35
C ASN A 461 -4.20 -26.39 -7.34
N SER A 462 -4.14 -26.70 -8.63
CA SER A 462 -4.60 -25.80 -9.69
C SER A 462 -6.09 -25.45 -9.61
N ALA A 463 -6.94 -26.39 -9.17
CA ALA A 463 -8.37 -26.14 -9.02
C ALA A 463 -8.64 -25.15 -7.88
N GLU A 464 -8.04 -25.39 -6.72
CA GLU A 464 -8.14 -24.49 -5.56
C GLU A 464 -7.60 -23.10 -5.87
N ARG A 465 -6.44 -23.03 -6.55
CA ARG A 465 -5.83 -21.78 -6.96
C ARG A 465 -6.76 -20.99 -7.88
N ASN A 466 -7.40 -21.65 -8.86
CA ASN A 466 -8.35 -21.00 -9.75
C ASN A 466 -9.57 -20.45 -9.00
N ILE A 467 -10.10 -21.16 -7.98
CA ILE A 467 -11.18 -20.65 -7.12
C ILE A 467 -10.75 -19.32 -6.47
N GLY A 468 -9.56 -19.29 -5.87
CA GLY A 468 -9.04 -18.10 -5.21
C GLY A 468 -8.74 -16.94 -6.17
N GLN A 469 -8.24 -17.24 -7.38
CA GLN A 469 -8.03 -16.25 -8.44
C GLN A 469 -9.34 -15.60 -8.91
N ASP A 470 -10.41 -16.38 -9.03
CA ASP A 470 -11.75 -15.89 -9.37
C ASP A 470 -12.29 -15.02 -8.24
N MET A 471 -12.07 -15.42 -6.98
CA MET A 471 -12.45 -14.63 -5.81
C MET A 471 -11.71 -13.29 -5.78
N MET A 472 -10.40 -13.23 -6.05
CA MET A 472 -9.67 -11.95 -6.09
C MET A 472 -10.22 -10.99 -7.17
N TRP A 473 -10.62 -11.51 -8.33
CA TRP A 473 -11.31 -10.70 -9.34
C TRP A 473 -12.71 -10.24 -8.88
N TYR A 474 -13.45 -11.12 -8.20
CA TYR A 474 -14.74 -10.75 -7.62
C TYR A 474 -14.59 -9.68 -6.54
N LEU A 475 -13.58 -9.79 -5.67
CA LEU A 475 -13.32 -8.81 -4.62
C LEU A 475 -13.04 -7.42 -5.20
N TRP A 476 -12.45 -7.35 -6.39
CA TRP A 476 -12.23 -6.09 -7.11
C TRP A 476 -13.52 -5.39 -7.53
N SER A 477 -14.59 -6.11 -7.88
CA SER A 477 -15.72 -5.47 -8.60
C SER A 477 -17.11 -6.05 -8.39
N GLY A 478 -17.26 -7.09 -7.56
CA GLY A 478 -18.55 -7.66 -7.21
C GLY A 478 -19.35 -6.70 -6.33
N LYS A 479 -20.65 -6.56 -6.60
CA LYS A 479 -21.57 -5.69 -5.85
C LYS A 479 -21.64 -6.00 -4.34
N GLU A 480 -21.43 -7.27 -3.99
CA GLU A 480 -21.46 -7.75 -2.60
C GLU A 480 -20.03 -8.06 -2.10
N SER A 481 -19.01 -7.52 -2.77
CA SER A 481 -17.63 -7.65 -2.32
C SER A 481 -17.41 -6.85 -1.03
N PRO A 482 -16.67 -7.38 -0.05
CA PRO A 482 -16.27 -6.62 1.12
C PRO A 482 -15.21 -5.55 0.81
N LEU A 483 -14.60 -5.56 -0.37
CA LEU A 483 -13.57 -4.59 -0.78
C LEU A 483 -14.09 -3.55 -1.79
N PHE A 484 -15.33 -3.67 -2.27
CA PHE A 484 -15.87 -2.81 -3.32
C PHE A 484 -17.30 -2.36 -2.99
N GLY A 485 -17.50 -1.04 -2.92
CA GLY A 485 -18.78 -0.42 -2.55
C GLY A 485 -19.25 0.62 -3.56
N LYS A 486 -19.55 0.18 -4.79
CA LYS A 486 -20.22 1.04 -5.79
C LYS A 486 -21.52 0.39 -6.23
N ASP A 487 -22.52 1.24 -6.45
CA ASP A 487 -23.84 0.89 -6.97
C ASP A 487 -23.79 0.15 -8.31
#